data_AF-A0A2J0UAF3-F1
#
_entry.id   AF-A0A2J0UAF3-F1
#
_cell.length_a   1.000
_cell.length_b   1.000
_cell.length_c   1.000
_cell.angle_alpha   90.00
_cell.angle_beta   90.00
_cell.angle_gamma   90.00
#
_symmetry.space_group_name_H-M   'P 1'
#
loop_
_entity.id
_entity.type
_entity.pdbx_description
1 polymer ?
#
loop_
_entity_poly.entity_id
_entity_poly.type
_entity_poly.pdbx_seq_one_letter_code
_entity_poly.pdbx_strand_id
1 'polypeptide(L)'
;MARLARCTLPLLLLAGTASAGTVQDHRCLTGGRNDSIHLEWRWLEDGQSDVRYAGQRERLPLRRVSLETTVLAEDRPYQFDSVWEEHIDGRLNGRYLLSTQGALVLDLRYERARDGRTTSFHDDPEAWQEDGCHWPGTP
;
A
#
# COMPACT_ATOMS: atom_id res chain seq x y z
N MET A 1 -23.26 -16.61 -60.35
CA MET A 1 -23.50 -15.62 -59.27
C MET A 1 -23.28 -16.31 -57.94
N ALA A 2 -22.25 -15.95 -57.18
CA ALA A 2 -22.06 -16.42 -55.80
C ALA A 2 -21.61 -15.22 -54.97
N ARG A 3 -22.46 -14.79 -54.02
CA ARG A 3 -22.15 -13.69 -53.10
C ARG A 3 -21.48 -14.29 -51.86
N LEU A 4 -20.23 -13.92 -51.60
CA LEU A 4 -19.60 -14.16 -50.29
C LEU A 4 -20.24 -13.24 -49.27
N ALA A 5 -20.90 -13.82 -48.27
CA ALA A 5 -21.35 -13.10 -47.09
C ALA A 5 -20.13 -12.81 -46.19
N ARG A 6 -19.76 -11.53 -46.07
CA ARG A 6 -18.79 -11.06 -45.08
C ARG A 6 -19.45 -11.12 -43.71
N CYS A 7 -18.97 -12.02 -42.86
CA CYS A 7 -19.36 -12.08 -41.46
C CYS A 7 -18.40 -11.17 -40.66
N THR A 8 -18.84 -9.96 -40.36
CA THR A 8 -18.10 -9.03 -39.49
C THR A 8 -18.35 -9.43 -38.04
N LEU A 9 -17.37 -10.10 -37.40
CA LEU A 9 -17.43 -10.36 -35.96
C LEU A 9 -17.19 -9.05 -35.18
N PRO A 10 -18.03 -8.72 -34.18
CA PRO A 10 -17.75 -7.58 -33.30
C PRO A 10 -16.67 -7.99 -32.30
N LEU A 11 -15.59 -7.22 -32.26
CA LEU A 11 -14.54 -7.35 -31.26
C LEU A 11 -15.09 -6.86 -29.91
N LEU A 12 -15.52 -7.77 -29.03
CA LEU A 12 -15.85 -7.43 -27.65
C LEU A 12 -14.56 -7.04 -26.92
N LEU A 13 -14.36 -5.74 -26.72
CA LEU A 13 -13.38 -5.19 -25.79
C LEU A 13 -13.87 -5.50 -24.37
N LEU A 14 -13.29 -6.52 -23.73
CA LEU A 14 -13.39 -6.68 -22.28
C LEU A 14 -12.63 -5.52 -21.63
N ALA A 15 -13.35 -4.45 -21.32
CA ALA A 15 -12.86 -3.44 -20.39
C ALA A 15 -12.73 -4.12 -19.03
N GLY A 16 -11.49 -4.44 -18.64
CA GLY A 16 -11.19 -4.94 -17.31
C GLY A 16 -11.68 -3.90 -16.30
N THR A 17 -12.71 -4.24 -15.54
CA THR A 17 -13.11 -3.47 -14.37
C THR A 17 -11.97 -3.60 -13.36
N ALA A 18 -11.09 -2.60 -13.30
CA ALA A 18 -10.18 -2.45 -12.19
C ALA A 18 -11.04 -2.20 -10.94
N SER A 19 -11.30 -3.25 -10.18
CA SER A 19 -11.96 -3.14 -8.88
C SER A 19 -10.98 -2.42 -7.97
N ALA A 20 -11.17 -1.12 -7.77
CA ALA A 20 -10.49 -0.43 -6.68
C ALA A 20 -11.05 -1.04 -5.38
N GLY A 21 -10.20 -1.72 -4.62
CA GLY A 21 -10.58 -2.22 -3.30
C GLY A 21 -11.11 -1.08 -2.44
N THR A 22 -12.21 -1.31 -1.74
CA THR A 22 -12.74 -0.42 -0.72
C THR A 22 -11.68 -0.25 0.38
N VAL A 23 -11.44 0.99 0.78
CA VAL A 23 -10.43 1.31 1.80
C VAL A 23 -11.03 1.05 3.18
N GLN A 24 -10.39 0.16 3.95
CA GLN A 24 -10.80 -0.15 5.32
C GLN A 24 -10.22 0.87 6.31
N ASP A 25 -8.93 1.16 6.19
CA ASP A 25 -8.21 2.15 7.01
C ASP A 25 -7.03 2.72 6.21
N HIS A 26 -6.56 3.91 6.59
CA HIS A 26 -5.34 4.49 6.05
C HIS A 26 -4.52 5.23 7.10
N ARG A 27 -3.21 5.31 6.86
CA ARG A 27 -2.24 6.01 7.72
C ARG A 27 -1.40 6.96 6.91
N CYS A 28 -1.21 8.13 7.48
CA CYS A 28 -0.27 9.12 7.00
C CYS A 28 1.00 8.96 7.82
N LEU A 29 2.09 8.68 7.13
CA LEU A 29 3.36 8.34 7.74
C LEU A 29 4.44 9.28 7.20
N THR A 30 5.34 9.69 8.07
CA THR A 30 6.48 10.53 7.72
C THR A 30 7.76 9.88 8.20
N GLY A 31 8.85 10.02 7.44
CA GLY A 31 10.13 9.42 7.79
C GLY A 31 11.27 9.78 6.85
N GLY A 32 12.33 8.99 6.91
CA GLY A 32 13.58 9.28 6.21
C GLY A 32 14.39 10.39 6.87
N ARG A 33 15.39 10.91 6.14
CA ARG A 33 16.29 11.93 6.69
C ARG A 33 15.52 13.23 6.87
N ASN A 34 15.46 13.74 8.09
CA ASN A 34 14.73 14.97 8.44
C ASN A 34 13.26 14.92 8.00
N ASP A 35 12.61 13.76 8.11
CA ASP A 35 11.16 13.64 7.85
C ASP A 35 10.74 14.08 6.43
N SER A 36 11.65 13.89 5.48
CA SER A 36 11.50 14.34 4.08
C SER A 36 10.74 13.37 3.18
N ILE A 37 10.34 12.21 3.69
CA ILE A 37 9.60 11.19 2.94
C ILE A 37 8.25 11.00 3.60
N HIS A 38 7.19 11.17 2.82
CA HIS A 38 5.81 11.03 3.24
C HIS A 38 5.16 9.87 2.50
N LEU A 39 4.42 9.04 3.22
CA LEU A 39 3.84 7.78 2.76
C LEU A 39 2.41 7.64 3.26
N GLU A 40 1.46 7.45 2.36
CA GLU A 40 0.09 7.07 2.68
C GLU A 40 -0.04 5.56 2.51
N TRP A 41 -0.22 4.85 3.62
CA TRP A 41 -0.54 3.43 3.63
C TRP A 41 -2.04 3.22 3.68
N ARG A 42 -2.59 2.28 2.89
CA ARG A 42 -3.99 1.84 3.02
C ARG A 42 -4.09 0.34 3.22
N TRP A 43 -4.97 -0.06 4.12
CA TRP A 43 -5.50 -1.42 4.16
C TRP A 43 -6.83 -1.46 3.41
N LEU A 44 -6.98 -2.46 2.55
CA LEU A 44 -8.17 -2.66 1.73
C LEU A 44 -9.03 -3.77 2.35
N GLU A 45 -10.35 -3.74 2.13
CA GLU A 45 -11.29 -4.71 2.71
C GLU A 45 -11.02 -6.17 2.29
N ASP A 46 -10.36 -6.37 1.15
CA ASP A 46 -9.98 -7.70 0.66
C ASP A 46 -8.67 -8.24 1.29
N GLY A 47 -8.12 -7.51 2.26
CA GLY A 47 -6.88 -7.85 2.96
C GLY A 47 -5.61 -7.48 2.22
N GLN A 48 -5.70 -6.84 1.05
CA GLN A 48 -4.56 -6.24 0.36
C GLN A 48 -4.16 -4.91 1.02
N SER A 49 -3.02 -4.38 0.61
CA SER A 49 -2.60 -3.03 0.98
C SER A 49 -1.92 -2.36 -0.19
N ASP A 50 -1.97 -1.04 -0.21
CA ASP A 50 -1.22 -0.24 -1.17
C ASP A 50 -0.66 1.01 -0.52
N VAL A 51 0.42 1.53 -1.08
CA VAL A 51 1.07 2.74 -0.60
C VAL A 51 1.14 3.81 -1.68
N ARG A 52 1.15 5.07 -1.25
CA ARG A 52 1.39 6.21 -2.13
C ARG A 52 2.37 7.15 -1.46
N TYR A 53 3.46 7.45 -2.15
CA TYR A 53 4.38 8.48 -1.70
C TYR A 53 3.82 9.86 -2.05
N ALA A 54 4.01 10.84 -1.17
CA ALA A 54 3.56 12.20 -1.47
C ALA A 54 4.26 12.74 -2.74
N GLY A 55 3.52 13.50 -3.54
CA GLY A 55 3.94 13.94 -4.88
C GLY A 55 3.83 12.88 -5.98
N GLN A 56 3.52 11.62 -5.65
CA GLN A 56 3.24 10.57 -6.65
C GLN A 56 1.73 10.39 -6.85
N ARG A 57 1.32 10.23 -8.11
CA ARG A 57 -0.08 9.97 -8.46
C ARG A 57 -0.46 8.51 -8.29
N GLU A 58 0.47 7.63 -8.65
CA GLU A 58 0.22 6.19 -8.68
C GLU A 58 0.36 5.58 -7.29
N ARG A 59 -0.47 4.59 -7.01
CA ARG A 59 -0.38 3.75 -5.82
C ARG A 59 0.36 2.48 -6.15
N LEU A 60 1.22 2.05 -5.25
CA LEU A 60 2.00 0.82 -5.37
C LEU A 60 1.29 -0.28 -4.58
N PRO A 61 0.77 -1.33 -5.25
CA PRO A 61 0.17 -2.46 -4.55
C PRO A 61 1.25 -3.22 -3.77
N LEU A 62 0.88 -3.68 -2.58
CA LEU A 62 1.75 -4.45 -1.70
C LEU A 62 1.28 -5.89 -1.61
N ARG A 63 2.25 -6.81 -1.59
CA ARG A 63 2.00 -8.23 -1.34
C ARG A 63 2.45 -8.61 0.06
N ARG A 64 1.52 -9.00 0.94
CA ARG A 64 1.89 -9.56 2.25
C ARG A 64 2.57 -10.90 2.06
N VAL A 65 3.78 -11.04 2.57
CA VAL A 65 4.57 -12.29 2.50
C VAL A 65 4.75 -12.94 3.86
N SER A 66 4.53 -12.22 4.95
CA SER A 66 4.50 -12.76 6.31
C SER A 66 3.49 -12.02 7.19
N LEU A 67 2.91 -12.73 8.15
CA LEU A 67 2.11 -12.20 9.24
C LEU A 67 2.32 -13.10 10.46
N GLU A 68 2.83 -12.51 11.53
CA GLU A 68 2.93 -13.12 12.85
C GLU A 68 1.98 -12.39 13.79
N THR A 69 1.35 -13.13 14.70
CA THR A 69 0.40 -12.59 15.68
C THR A 69 0.89 -12.94 17.07
N THR A 70 1.04 -11.92 17.91
CA THR A 70 1.55 -12.06 19.28
C THR A 70 0.49 -11.61 20.28
N VAL A 71 0.17 -12.50 21.24
CA VAL A 71 -0.65 -12.15 22.41
C VAL A 71 0.28 -11.62 23.49
N LEU A 72 0.27 -10.30 23.70
CA LEU A 72 1.08 -9.68 24.75
C LEU A 72 0.42 -9.72 26.14
N ALA A 73 -0.91 -9.70 26.18
CA ALA A 73 -1.74 -9.91 27.38
C ALA A 73 -3.17 -10.28 26.95
N GLU A 74 -3.91 -11.03 27.78
CA GLU A 74 -5.25 -11.55 27.44
C GLU A 74 -6.28 -10.45 27.10
N ASP A 75 -6.23 -9.31 27.80
CA ASP A 75 -7.19 -8.20 27.64
C ASP A 75 -6.71 -7.07 26.72
N ARG A 76 -5.69 -7.32 25.89
CA ARG A 76 -5.09 -6.31 25.00
C ARG A 76 -5.28 -6.72 23.55
N PRO A 77 -5.42 -5.75 22.61
CA PRO A 77 -5.37 -6.08 21.19
C PRO A 77 -4.10 -6.86 20.86
N TYR A 78 -4.22 -7.85 19.98
CA TYR A 78 -3.06 -8.58 19.48
C TYR A 78 -2.08 -7.63 18.79
N GLN A 79 -0.80 -7.93 18.91
CA GLN A 79 0.21 -7.33 18.05
C GLN A 79 0.31 -8.16 16.78
N PHE A 80 0.38 -7.47 15.63
CA PHE A 80 0.63 -8.06 14.33
C PHE A 80 1.95 -7.55 13.79
N ASP A 81 2.86 -8.47 13.51
CA ASP A 81 4.14 -8.21 12.87
C ASP A 81 4.07 -8.77 11.45
N SER A 82 4.16 -7.90 10.44
CA SER A 82 3.90 -8.26 9.05
C SER A 82 5.02 -7.80 8.13
N VAL A 83 5.23 -8.57 7.06
CA VAL A 83 6.17 -8.22 6.00
C VAL A 83 5.41 -8.07 4.69
N TRP A 84 5.58 -6.93 4.04
CA TRP A 84 4.94 -6.60 2.77
C TRP A 84 5.98 -6.28 1.71
N GLU A 85 5.83 -6.85 0.52
CA GLU A 85 6.71 -6.58 -0.60
C GLU A 85 6.10 -5.52 -1.51
N GLU A 86 6.92 -4.52 -1.85
CA GLU A 86 6.64 -3.53 -2.87
C GLU A 86 7.29 -3.96 -4.19
N HIS A 87 6.50 -4.06 -5.25
CA HIS A 87 6.99 -4.45 -6.57
C HIS A 87 6.78 -3.31 -7.56
N ILE A 88 7.81 -3.01 -8.35
CA ILE A 88 7.76 -2.04 -9.45
C ILE A 88 8.10 -2.81 -10.72
N ASP A 89 7.23 -2.73 -11.74
CA ASP A 89 7.36 -3.47 -12.99
C ASP A 89 7.59 -4.98 -12.79
N GLY A 90 6.90 -5.55 -11.79
CA GLY A 90 7.01 -6.97 -11.43
C GLY A 90 8.32 -7.38 -10.75
N ARG A 91 9.19 -6.42 -10.41
CA ARG A 91 10.45 -6.65 -9.70
C ARG A 91 10.32 -6.15 -8.27
N LEU A 92 10.84 -6.93 -7.32
CA LEU A 92 10.91 -6.51 -5.92
C LEU A 92 11.74 -5.22 -5.80
N ASN A 93 11.10 -4.14 -5.34
CA ASN A 93 11.74 -2.87 -5.05
C ASN A 93 12.25 -2.82 -3.61
N GLY A 94 11.45 -3.35 -2.67
CA GLY A 94 11.80 -3.43 -1.26
C GLY A 94 10.71 -4.08 -0.43
N ARG A 95 10.92 -4.07 0.89
CA ARG A 95 10.03 -4.68 1.88
C ARG A 95 9.68 -3.70 2.98
N TYR A 96 8.43 -3.69 3.38
CA TYR A 96 7.99 -3.05 4.61
C TYR A 96 7.93 -4.10 5.73
N LEU A 97 8.57 -3.81 6.84
CA LEU A 97 8.37 -4.49 8.12
C LEU A 97 7.47 -3.59 8.95
N LEU A 98 6.31 -4.11 9.30
CA LEU A 98 5.22 -3.34 9.91
C LEU A 98 4.72 -4.07 11.16
N SER A 99 4.84 -3.38 12.29
CA SER A 99 4.29 -3.80 13.58
C SER A 99 3.08 -2.93 13.94
N THR A 100 1.95 -3.55 14.22
CA THR A 100 0.70 -2.85 14.60
C THR A 100 0.09 -3.47 15.85
N GLN A 101 -0.64 -2.67 16.63
CA GLN A 101 -1.46 -3.15 17.73
C GLN A 101 -2.71 -2.30 17.88
N GLY A 102 -3.88 -2.91 17.70
CA GLY A 102 -5.14 -2.16 17.66
C GLY A 102 -5.12 -1.10 16.57
N ALA A 103 -5.34 0.16 16.94
CA ALA A 103 -5.33 1.30 16.01
C ALA A 103 -3.96 1.99 15.88
N LEU A 104 -2.87 1.37 16.36
CA LEU A 104 -1.53 1.98 16.38
C LEU A 104 -0.58 1.29 15.40
N VAL A 105 0.21 2.09 14.69
CA VAL A 105 1.45 1.65 14.05
C VAL A 105 2.59 1.79 15.06
N LEU A 106 3.15 0.67 15.51
CA LEU A 106 4.21 0.64 16.52
C LEU A 106 5.60 0.84 15.92
N ASP A 107 5.85 0.21 14.76
CA ASP A 107 7.06 0.39 13.96
C ASP A 107 6.70 0.17 12.49
N LEU A 108 7.25 1.01 11.63
CA LEU A 108 7.22 0.79 10.19
C LEU A 108 8.60 1.11 9.61
N ARG A 109 9.18 0.13 8.93
CA ARG A 109 10.47 0.27 8.25
C ARG A 109 10.38 -0.25 6.83
N TYR A 110 10.86 0.55 5.89
CA TYR A 110 11.14 0.10 4.54
C TYR A 110 12.60 -0.34 4.42
N GLU A 111 12.85 -1.50 3.82
CA GLU A 111 14.16 -2.01 3.42
C GLU A 111 14.23 -2.10 1.90
N ARG A 112 15.16 -1.34 1.29
CA ARG A 112 15.36 -1.35 -0.16
C ARG A 112 16.03 -2.65 -0.60
N ALA A 113 15.44 -3.36 -1.57
CA ALA A 113 15.97 -4.64 -2.03
C ALA A 113 17.33 -4.54 -2.73
N ARG A 114 17.65 -3.39 -3.34
CA ARG A 114 18.90 -3.19 -4.09
C ARG A 114 20.15 -3.21 -3.20
N ASP A 115 20.09 -2.59 -2.03
CA ASP A 115 21.26 -2.26 -1.22
C ASP A 115 21.04 -2.43 0.30
N GLY A 116 19.85 -2.88 0.71
CA GLY A 116 19.50 -3.08 2.12
C GLY A 116 19.34 -1.79 2.92
N ARG A 117 19.38 -0.61 2.29
CA ARG A 117 19.19 0.65 3.01
C ARG A 117 17.79 0.70 3.60
N THR A 118 17.73 1.09 4.87
CA THR A 118 16.49 1.19 5.62
C THR A 118 15.99 2.63 5.71
N THR A 119 14.67 2.78 5.81
CA THR A 119 13.98 4.04 6.09
C THR A 119 12.88 3.73 7.09
N SER A 120 12.99 4.29 8.28
CA SER A 120 11.93 4.22 9.27
C SER A 120 10.89 5.30 9.02
N PHE A 121 9.66 5.00 9.39
CA PHE A 121 8.50 5.88 9.32
C PHE A 121 7.78 5.87 10.67
N HIS A 122 7.06 6.95 10.94
CA HIS A 122 6.22 7.13 12.12
C HIS A 122 4.89 7.76 11.69
N ASP A 123 3.83 7.53 12.46
CA ASP A 123 2.51 8.13 12.22
C ASP A 123 2.62 9.67 12.25
N ASP A 124 1.97 10.31 11.28
CA ASP A 124 1.82 11.75 11.12
C ASP A 124 0.32 12.09 11.13
N PRO A 125 -0.30 12.18 12.32
CA PRO A 125 -1.74 12.37 12.45
C PRO A 125 -2.21 13.74 11.96
N GLU A 126 -1.31 14.74 11.88
CA GLU A 126 -1.65 16.07 11.38
C GLU A 126 -1.89 16.08 9.87
N ALA A 127 -1.34 15.11 9.15
CA ALA A 127 -1.55 14.94 7.72
C ALA A 127 -2.83 14.14 7.38
N TRP A 128 -3.52 13.55 8.36
CA TRP A 128 -4.67 12.67 8.11
C TRP A 128 -5.94 13.45 7.78
N GLN A 129 -6.62 13.06 6.69
CA GLN A 129 -7.91 13.57 6.27
C GLN A 129 -8.81 12.40 5.83
N GLU A 130 -10.13 12.60 5.81
CA GLU A 130 -11.08 11.53 5.40
C GLU A 130 -10.83 11.06 3.96
N ASP A 131 -10.35 11.95 3.08
CA ASP A 131 -10.04 11.68 1.68
C ASP A 131 -8.58 11.26 1.41
N GLY A 132 -7.75 11.14 2.45
CA GLY A 132 -6.37 10.67 2.36
C GLY A 132 -5.38 11.54 3.14
N CYS A 133 -4.12 11.53 2.72
CA CYS A 133 -3.05 12.23 3.45
C CYS A 133 -2.61 13.53 2.79
N HIS A 134 -2.67 14.63 3.54
CA HIS A 134 -2.31 15.98 3.11
C HIS A 134 -1.17 16.54 3.96
N TRP A 135 0.07 16.41 3.49
CA TRP A 135 1.23 16.98 4.18
C TRP A 135 1.48 18.43 3.78
N PRO A 136 1.74 19.35 4.75
CA PRO A 136 2.03 20.74 4.47
C PRO A 136 3.33 20.90 3.67
N GLY A 137 3.29 21.71 2.61
CA GLY A 137 4.47 22.01 1.79
C GLY A 137 4.79 20.98 0.69
N THR A 138 3.94 19.98 0.50
CA THR A 138 3.98 19.10 -0.68
C THR A 138 3.06 19.67 -1.78
N PRO A 139 3.51 19.81 -3.05
CA PRO A 139 2.69 20.32 -4.14
C PRO A 139 1.45 19.47 -4.47
#